data_AF-A0A7M3SVP9-F1
#
_entry.id   AF-A0A7M3SVP9-F1
#
_cell.length_a   1.000
_cell.length_b   1.000
_cell.length_c   1.000
_cell.angle_alpha   90.00
_cell.angle_beta   90.00
_cell.angle_gamma   90.00
#
_symmetry.space_group_name_H-M   'P 1'
#
loop_
_entity.id
_entity.type
_entity.pdbx_description
1 polymer ?
#
loop_
_entity_poly.entity_id
_entity_poly.type
_entity_poly.pdbx_seq_one_letter_code
_entity_poly.pdbx_strand_id
1 'polypeptide(L)'
;MVRQKRVALAVVTAVCVAGGLAGCADALTGGAVSFSSYPPVSTLRSMPPLATVLPAGFPAAVPVVGGRYRRIHSPTLGDRAYVLAVGDTGPSALEHARTRLLDAGFIEQDFVGQRTYIGRGHTVTVASVDAGFGFSLVYTVLPTADVAGLGSIPNIDLSDLFG
;
A
#
# COMPACT_ATOMS: atom_id res chain seq x y z
N MET A 1 -3.46 33.97 -45.93
CA MET A 1 -3.72 34.65 -44.65
C MET A 1 -4.62 35.87 -44.90
N VAL A 2 -5.85 35.75 -44.41
CA VAL A 2 -6.83 36.81 -44.04
C VAL A 2 -6.12 37.79 -43.08
N ARG A 3 -6.30 39.13 -43.00
CA ARG A 3 -7.18 40.20 -43.51
C ARG A 3 -6.54 41.53 -43.06
N GLN A 4 -6.77 42.66 -43.73
CA GLN A 4 -6.85 43.98 -43.05
C GLN A 4 -7.75 44.92 -43.88
N LYS A 5 -8.99 45.14 -43.43
CA LYS A 5 -9.49 46.31 -42.67
C LYS A 5 -9.84 47.52 -43.56
N ARG A 6 -11.13 47.88 -43.55
CA ARG A 6 -11.63 49.26 -43.65
C ARG A 6 -12.58 49.39 -42.46
N VAL A 7 -12.13 49.86 -41.30
CA VAL A 7 -12.00 51.27 -40.90
C VAL A 7 -13.18 52.08 -41.40
N ALA A 8 -14.15 52.27 -40.51
CA ALA A 8 -15.11 53.36 -40.57
C ALA A 8 -15.15 53.97 -39.16
N LEU A 9 -14.49 55.12 -39.06
CA LEU A 9 -14.46 56.02 -37.92
C LEU A 9 -15.63 56.99 -38.07
N ALA A 10 -16.34 57.26 -36.96
CA ALA A 10 -16.87 58.57 -36.53
C ALA A 10 -18.02 58.29 -35.54
N VAL A 11 -17.82 58.41 -34.22
CA VAL A 11 -17.78 59.65 -33.40
C VAL A 11 -19.17 60.29 -33.29
N VAL A 12 -19.51 60.71 -32.05
CA VAL A 12 -20.51 61.71 -31.56
C VAL A 12 -21.22 61.10 -30.32
N THR A 13 -20.79 61.30 -29.06
CA THR A 13 -20.68 62.49 -28.14
C THR A 13 -21.78 62.54 -27.08
N ALA A 14 -21.34 62.82 -25.84
CA ALA A 14 -22.03 63.41 -24.68
C ALA A 14 -23.14 62.55 -24.01
N VAL A 15 -22.89 61.92 -22.85
CA VAL A 15 -22.77 62.46 -21.47
C VAL A 15 -24.03 63.21 -21.02
N CYS A 16 -24.94 62.46 -20.39
CA CYS A 16 -25.90 62.97 -19.43
C CYS A 16 -25.50 62.46 -18.03
N VAL A 17 -25.05 63.39 -17.21
CA VAL A 17 -24.78 63.23 -15.78
C VAL A 17 -26.12 63.11 -15.07
N ALA A 18 -26.37 61.99 -14.40
CA ALA A 18 -27.45 61.87 -13.44
C ALA A 18 -27.00 60.98 -12.27
N GLY A 19 -26.94 61.58 -11.08
CA GLY A 19 -27.15 60.86 -9.83
C GLY A 19 -25.95 60.68 -8.91
N GLY A 20 -25.84 61.57 -7.93
CA GLY A 20 -25.72 61.13 -6.53
C GLY A 20 -24.32 61.02 -5.94
N LEU A 21 -23.91 62.06 -5.22
CA LEU A 21 -22.99 61.96 -4.09
C LEU A 21 -23.71 61.24 -2.92
N ALA A 22 -23.30 60.01 -2.57
CA ALA A 22 -23.52 59.44 -1.24
C ALA A 22 -22.70 58.15 -1.04
N GLY A 23 -21.84 58.17 -0.02
CA GLY A 23 -21.64 57.00 0.84
C GLY A 23 -20.61 55.95 0.39
N CYS A 24 -19.34 56.22 0.70
CA CYS A 24 -18.38 55.17 1.00
C CYS A 24 -18.82 54.41 2.26
N ALA A 25 -19.31 53.18 2.13
CA ALA A 25 -19.20 52.09 3.11
C ALA A 25 -20.03 50.92 2.60
N ASP A 26 -19.34 49.86 2.14
CA ASP A 26 -19.73 48.44 2.23
C ASP A 26 -19.02 47.57 1.17
N ALA A 27 -17.76 47.85 0.89
CA ALA A 27 -16.90 46.94 0.12
C ALA A 27 -16.14 45.95 1.04
N LEU A 28 -16.68 45.63 2.21
CA LEU A 28 -16.14 44.61 3.13
C LEU A 28 -17.22 43.65 3.65
N THR A 29 -18.36 43.51 2.94
CA THR A 29 -19.23 42.36 3.17
C THR A 29 -18.55 41.16 2.51
N GLY A 30 -17.86 40.39 3.35
CA GLY A 30 -17.12 39.19 2.97
C GLY A 30 -17.92 38.35 1.99
N GLY A 31 -17.40 38.23 0.77
CA GLY A 31 -17.91 37.30 -0.21
C GLY A 31 -17.95 35.93 0.45
N ALA A 32 -19.12 35.28 0.40
CA ALA A 32 -19.32 33.95 0.93
C ALA A 32 -18.24 33.02 0.35
N VAL A 33 -17.23 32.71 1.14
CA VAL A 33 -16.23 31.71 0.78
C VAL A 33 -16.93 30.37 0.80
N SER A 34 -17.15 29.82 -0.39
CA SER A 34 -17.60 28.44 -0.55
C SER A 34 -16.49 27.55 -0.04
N PHE A 35 -16.64 27.04 1.19
CA PHE A 35 -15.75 26.02 1.70
C PHE A 35 -16.03 24.72 0.93
N SER A 36 -15.14 24.37 0.00
CA SER A 36 -15.06 23.00 -0.48
C SER A 36 -14.58 22.14 0.69
N SER A 37 -15.55 21.56 1.40
CA SER A 37 -15.28 20.53 2.40
C SER A 37 -14.77 19.30 1.66
N TYR A 38 -13.45 19.11 1.66
CA TYR A 38 -12.88 17.85 1.21
C TYR A 38 -13.36 16.76 2.17
N PRO A 39 -13.84 15.61 1.66
CA PRO A 39 -14.16 14.49 2.53
C PRO A 39 -12.93 14.22 3.40
N PRO A 40 -13.10 14.00 4.71
CA PRO A 40 -11.97 13.74 5.59
C PRO A 40 -11.17 12.58 5.01
N VAL A 41 -9.89 12.81 4.74
CA VAL A 41 -8.98 11.72 4.39
C VAL A 41 -9.05 10.73 5.55
N SER A 42 -9.40 9.47 5.24
CA SER A 42 -9.37 8.42 6.25
C SER A 42 -7.98 8.44 6.86
N THR A 43 -7.90 8.73 8.16
CA THR A 43 -6.65 8.62 8.89
C THR A 43 -6.16 7.19 8.69
N LEU A 44 -5.01 7.04 8.01
CA LEU A 44 -4.34 5.76 7.84
C LEU A 44 -4.34 5.07 9.21
N ARG A 45 -4.99 3.90 9.29
CA ARG A 45 -5.05 3.18 10.56
C ARG A 45 -3.62 2.81 10.91
N SER A 46 -3.12 3.36 12.02
CA SER A 46 -1.80 2.99 12.53
C SER A 46 -1.76 1.48 12.69
N MET A 47 -0.88 0.84 11.91
CA MET A 47 -0.74 -0.61 11.94
C MET A 47 -0.28 -1.07 13.32
N PRO A 48 -0.78 -2.23 13.80
CA PRO A 48 -0.28 -2.82 15.02
C PRO A 48 1.24 -2.98 14.98
N PRO A 49 1.95 -2.65 16.07
CA PRO A 49 3.38 -2.82 16.16
C PRO A 49 3.75 -4.30 16.03
N LEU A 50 4.94 -4.58 15.49
CA LEU A 50 5.45 -5.95 15.44
C LEU A 50 5.81 -6.43 16.86
N ALA A 51 5.45 -7.67 17.16
CA ALA A 51 5.66 -8.30 18.46
C ALA A 51 6.96 -9.11 18.50
N THR A 52 7.61 -9.22 19.65
CA THR A 52 8.82 -10.06 19.82
C THR A 52 8.49 -11.55 19.91
N VAL A 53 7.23 -11.90 20.14
CA VAL A 53 6.75 -13.27 20.27
C VAL A 53 6.03 -13.68 18.99
N LEU A 54 6.28 -14.92 18.55
CA LEU A 54 5.63 -15.47 17.37
C LEU A 54 4.10 -15.55 17.59
N PRO A 55 3.28 -15.03 16.66
CA PRO A 55 1.84 -15.05 16.80
C PRO A 55 1.28 -16.48 16.91
N ALA A 56 0.22 -16.64 17.70
CA ALA A 56 -0.40 -17.94 17.92
C ALA A 56 -0.89 -18.59 16.62
N GLY A 57 -0.84 -19.92 16.57
CA GLY A 57 -1.27 -20.71 15.42
C GLY A 57 -0.27 -20.77 14.27
N PHE A 58 0.90 -20.14 14.39
CA PHE A 58 1.97 -20.34 13.40
C PHE A 58 2.49 -21.80 13.45
N PRO A 59 2.64 -22.49 12.31
CA PRO A 59 3.07 -23.88 12.30
C PRO A 59 4.46 -24.09 12.90
N ALA A 60 4.55 -24.87 13.97
CA ALA A 60 5.81 -25.15 14.68
C ALA A 60 6.86 -25.87 13.81
N ALA A 61 6.42 -26.55 12.73
CA ALA A 61 7.31 -27.23 11.79
C ALA A 61 8.05 -26.28 10.84
N VAL A 62 7.61 -25.02 10.72
CA VAL A 62 8.23 -24.04 9.83
C VAL A 62 9.23 -23.20 10.63
N PRO A 63 10.54 -23.31 10.36
CA PRO A 63 11.52 -22.45 11.01
C PRO A 63 11.38 -21.01 10.51
N VAL A 64 11.51 -20.05 11.42
CA VAL A 64 11.49 -18.61 11.12
C VAL A 64 12.79 -17.97 11.58
N VAL A 65 13.24 -16.95 10.87
CA VAL A 65 14.36 -16.11 11.32
C VAL A 65 13.98 -15.28 12.55
N GLY A 66 14.98 -14.91 13.34
CA GLY A 66 14.80 -13.98 14.46
C GLY A 66 14.41 -12.58 13.94
N GLY A 67 13.47 -11.94 14.63
CA GLY A 67 13.02 -10.59 14.31
C GLY A 67 11.80 -10.21 15.12
N ARG A 68 11.03 -9.24 14.63
CA ARG A 68 9.70 -8.97 15.16
C ARG A 68 8.63 -9.48 14.22
N TYR A 69 7.53 -9.94 14.77
CA TYR A 69 6.54 -10.75 14.09
C TYR A 69 5.19 -10.06 14.06
N ARG A 70 4.48 -10.24 12.96
CA ARG A 70 3.07 -9.85 12.84
C ARG A 70 2.36 -10.78 11.87
N ARG A 71 1.20 -11.29 12.28
CA ARG A 71 0.31 -12.01 11.36
C ARG A 71 -0.38 -10.99 10.45
N ILE A 72 -0.38 -11.26 9.16
CA ILE A 72 -1.12 -10.48 8.17
C ILE A 72 -2.32 -11.31 7.72
N HIS A 73 -3.44 -10.64 7.54
CA HIS A 73 -4.60 -11.25 6.93
C HIS A 73 -4.63 -10.83 5.46
N SER A 74 -4.51 -11.79 4.56
CA SER A 74 -4.63 -11.53 3.13
C SER A 74 -6.06 -11.87 2.69
N PRO A 75 -6.82 -10.92 2.13
CA PRO A 75 -8.18 -11.19 1.66
C PRO A 75 -8.20 -12.22 0.52
N THR A 76 -7.12 -12.30 -0.26
CA THR A 76 -6.98 -13.21 -1.39
C THR A 76 -6.73 -14.66 -0.96
N LEU A 77 -6.02 -14.86 0.15
CA LEU A 77 -5.71 -16.20 0.67
C LEU A 77 -6.68 -16.65 1.78
N GLY A 78 -7.35 -15.69 2.44
CA GLY A 78 -8.22 -15.93 3.58
C GLY A 78 -7.53 -16.76 4.66
N ASP A 79 -8.28 -17.68 5.26
CA ASP A 79 -7.77 -18.56 6.33
C ASP A 79 -7.01 -19.80 5.84
N ARG A 80 -6.84 -19.96 4.51
CA ARG A 80 -6.11 -21.11 3.93
C ARG A 80 -4.60 -20.96 4.04
N ALA A 81 -4.12 -19.74 4.26
CA ALA A 81 -2.70 -19.45 4.42
C ALA A 81 -2.44 -18.72 5.73
N TYR A 82 -1.30 -19.02 6.33
CA TYR A 82 -0.74 -18.23 7.41
C TYR A 82 0.31 -17.27 6.83
N VAL A 83 -0.01 -15.98 6.79
CA VAL A 83 0.93 -14.94 6.34
C VAL A 83 1.58 -14.28 7.56
N LEU A 84 2.90 -14.32 7.62
CA LEU A 84 3.69 -13.76 8.72
C LEU A 84 4.68 -12.73 8.17
N ALA A 85 4.57 -11.49 8.62
CA ALA A 85 5.60 -10.47 8.47
C ALA A 85 6.65 -10.63 9.57
N VAL A 86 7.92 -10.57 9.16
CA VAL A 86 9.08 -10.51 10.03
C VAL A 86 9.83 -9.23 9.73
N GLY A 87 9.75 -8.26 10.64
CA GLY A 87 10.48 -6.99 10.54
C GLY A 87 11.73 -6.98 11.41
N ASP A 88 12.43 -5.85 11.42
CA ASP A 88 13.74 -5.66 12.06
C ASP A 88 14.77 -6.70 11.59
N THR A 89 14.69 -7.09 10.31
CA THR A 89 15.59 -8.08 9.73
C THR A 89 16.77 -7.40 9.03
N GLY A 90 17.91 -8.08 8.97
CA GLY A 90 19.09 -7.59 8.24
C GLY A 90 19.01 -7.88 6.73
N PRO A 91 19.91 -7.31 5.91
CA PRO A 91 19.92 -7.51 4.45
C PRO A 91 20.10 -8.99 4.04
N SER A 92 20.73 -9.80 4.88
CA SER A 92 20.95 -11.24 4.64
C SER A 92 19.82 -12.14 5.15
N ALA A 93 18.73 -11.56 5.68
CA ALA A 93 17.68 -12.34 6.34
C ALA A 93 16.96 -13.31 5.38
N LEU A 94 16.81 -12.94 4.11
CA LEU A 94 16.21 -13.82 3.11
C LEU A 94 17.06 -15.10 2.95
N GLU A 95 18.37 -14.98 2.75
CA GLU A 95 19.25 -16.15 2.65
C GLU A 95 19.24 -16.98 3.93
N HIS A 96 19.26 -16.34 5.11
CA HIS A 96 19.15 -17.07 6.38
C HIS A 96 17.82 -17.84 6.51
N ALA A 97 16.71 -17.27 6.03
CA ALA A 97 15.42 -17.95 6.02
C ALA A 97 15.45 -19.19 5.11
N ARG A 98 16.04 -19.06 3.93
CA ARG A 98 16.21 -20.15 2.97
C ARG A 98 17.05 -21.27 3.57
N THR A 99 18.22 -20.96 4.10
CA THR A 99 19.10 -21.94 4.76
C THR A 99 18.37 -22.66 5.89
N ARG A 100 17.63 -21.94 6.75
CA ARG A 100 16.86 -22.56 7.83
C ARG A 100 15.79 -23.53 7.34
N LEU A 101 15.09 -23.19 6.26
CA LEU A 101 14.08 -24.08 5.67
C LEU A 101 14.72 -25.35 5.11
N LEU A 102 15.84 -25.22 4.41
CA LEU A 102 16.61 -26.34 3.89
C LEU A 102 17.16 -27.24 5.02
N ASP A 103 17.71 -26.64 6.07
CA ASP A 103 18.21 -27.35 7.27
C ASP A 103 17.08 -28.09 8.01
N ALA A 104 15.85 -27.58 7.96
CA ALA A 104 14.66 -28.24 8.49
C ALA A 104 14.10 -29.35 7.57
N GLY A 105 14.76 -29.61 6.44
CA GLY A 105 14.39 -30.67 5.50
C GLY A 105 13.30 -30.28 4.50
N PHE A 106 13.04 -28.99 4.30
CA PHE A 106 12.19 -28.54 3.19
C PHE A 106 12.96 -28.67 1.87
N ILE A 107 12.24 -29.03 0.82
CA ILE A 107 12.78 -29.14 -0.54
C ILE A 107 12.42 -27.88 -1.30
N GLU A 108 13.43 -27.19 -1.84
CA GLU A 108 13.21 -26.05 -2.73
C GLU A 108 12.68 -26.52 -4.09
N GLN A 109 11.65 -25.84 -4.57
CA GLN A 109 11.05 -25.99 -5.88
C GLN A 109 10.83 -24.60 -6.47
N ASP A 110 11.08 -24.45 -7.76
CA ASP A 110 10.73 -23.23 -8.48
C ASP A 110 9.36 -23.40 -9.13
N PHE A 111 8.40 -22.56 -8.73
CA PHE A 111 7.10 -22.47 -9.38
C PHE A 111 6.98 -21.09 -10.03
N VAL A 112 7.06 -21.05 -11.36
CA VAL A 112 6.85 -19.83 -12.15
C VAL A 112 7.78 -18.69 -11.68
N GLY A 113 9.05 -18.99 -11.38
CA GLY A 113 10.03 -18.01 -10.92
C GLY A 113 9.92 -17.64 -9.43
N GLN A 114 9.02 -18.28 -8.67
CA GLN A 114 8.93 -18.14 -7.23
C GLN A 114 9.48 -19.38 -6.54
N ARG A 115 10.51 -19.18 -5.71
CA ARG A 115 11.06 -20.23 -4.84
C ARG A 115 10.07 -20.59 -3.75
N THR A 116 9.75 -21.86 -3.70
CA THR A 116 8.79 -22.46 -2.78
C THR A 116 9.43 -23.64 -2.09
N TYR A 117 9.23 -23.74 -0.79
CA TYR A 117 9.83 -24.74 0.08
C TYR A 117 8.74 -25.73 0.50
N ILE A 118 8.86 -26.99 0.11
CA ILE A 118 7.88 -28.03 0.41
C ILE A 118 8.42 -28.93 1.52
N GLY A 119 7.74 -28.97 2.66
CA GLY A 119 8.10 -29.77 3.81
C GLY A 119 7.00 -30.76 4.21
N ARG A 120 7.10 -31.30 5.42
CA ARG A 120 6.12 -32.27 5.94
C ARG A 120 4.79 -31.57 6.27
N GLY A 121 3.91 -31.52 5.28
CA GLY A 121 2.53 -31.03 5.41
C GLY A 121 2.35 -29.53 5.21
N HIS A 122 3.44 -28.79 5.00
CA HIS A 122 3.40 -27.35 4.73
C HIS A 122 4.25 -26.99 3.53
N THR A 123 3.79 -25.98 2.82
CA THR A 123 4.49 -25.32 1.72
C THR A 123 4.70 -23.87 2.10
N VAL A 124 5.92 -23.39 1.94
CA VAL A 124 6.35 -22.08 2.44
C VAL A 124 6.95 -21.28 1.29
N THR A 125 6.54 -20.03 1.14
CA THR A 125 7.26 -19.05 0.32
C THR A 125 7.76 -17.92 1.20
N VAL A 126 8.96 -17.43 0.90
CA VAL A 126 9.58 -16.32 1.64
C VAL A 126 9.98 -15.25 0.65
N ALA A 127 9.45 -14.04 0.84
CA ALA A 127 9.77 -12.87 0.05
C ALA A 127 10.40 -11.80 0.94
N SER A 128 11.41 -11.09 0.41
CA SER A 128 11.91 -9.88 1.03
C SER A 128 11.14 -8.67 0.53
N VAL A 129 10.82 -7.77 1.43
CA VAL A 129 10.20 -6.49 1.13
C VAL A 129 11.07 -5.39 1.74
N ASP A 130 11.52 -4.47 0.89
CA ASP A 130 12.20 -3.24 1.32
C ASP A 130 11.20 -2.10 1.26
N ALA A 131 10.86 -1.56 2.42
CA ALA A 131 9.89 -0.49 2.58
C ALA A 131 10.53 0.90 2.72
N GLY A 132 11.85 1.01 2.55
CA GLY A 132 12.62 2.24 2.80
C GLY A 132 12.89 2.56 4.27
N PHE A 133 12.28 1.82 5.21
CA PHE A 133 12.48 1.96 6.66
C PHE A 133 13.15 0.74 7.31
N GLY A 134 13.56 -0.24 6.49
CA GLY A 134 14.23 -1.47 6.95
C GLY A 134 13.84 -2.70 6.12
N PHE A 135 14.61 -3.78 6.25
CA PHE A 135 14.30 -5.05 5.58
C PHE A 135 13.24 -5.81 6.37
N SER A 136 12.21 -6.26 5.65
CA SER A 136 11.21 -7.17 6.18
C SER A 136 11.12 -8.43 5.32
N LEU A 137 10.76 -9.55 5.93
CA LEU A 137 10.40 -10.77 5.24
C LEU A 137 8.91 -11.05 5.38
N VAL A 138 8.33 -11.62 4.35
CA VAL A 138 6.95 -12.15 4.36
C VAL A 138 7.02 -13.65 4.13
N TYR A 139 6.59 -14.41 5.12
CA TYR A 139 6.40 -15.85 5.04
C TYR A 139 4.95 -16.12 4.71
N THR A 140 4.70 -16.86 3.64
CA THR A 140 3.38 -17.41 3.32
C THR A 140 3.44 -18.90 3.52
N VAL A 141 2.68 -19.41 4.48
CA VAL A 141 2.64 -20.83 4.83
C VAL A 141 1.28 -21.39 4.48
N LEU A 142 1.25 -22.44 3.66
CA LEU A 142 0.04 -23.15 3.28
C LEU A 142 0.15 -24.63 3.64
N PRO A 143 -0.94 -25.31 3.98
CA PRO A 143 -0.96 -26.77 4.01
C PRO A 143 -0.63 -27.33 2.63
N THR A 144 0.22 -28.35 2.55
CA THR A 144 0.63 -28.93 1.25
C THR A 144 -0.57 -29.45 0.44
N ALA A 145 -1.64 -29.89 1.11
CA ALA A 145 -2.87 -30.33 0.46
C ALA A 145 -3.57 -29.20 -0.35
N ASP A 146 -3.40 -27.95 0.06
CA ASP A 146 -4.09 -26.80 -0.55
C ASP A 146 -3.32 -26.22 -1.75
N VAL A 147 -2.07 -26.66 -1.97
CA VAL A 147 -1.20 -26.17 -3.06
C VAL A 147 -1.73 -26.59 -4.43
N ALA A 148 -2.34 -27.78 -4.55
CA ALA A 148 -2.91 -28.27 -5.80
C ALA A 148 -4.10 -27.43 -6.32
N GLY A 149 -4.69 -26.57 -5.48
CA GLY A 149 -5.79 -25.68 -5.83
C GLY A 149 -5.39 -24.25 -6.18
N LEU A 150 -4.10 -23.88 -6.05
CA LEU A 150 -3.62 -22.52 -6.31
C LEU A 150 -3.23 -22.36 -7.79
N GLY A 151 -4.21 -22.09 -8.63
CA GLY A 151 -4.01 -21.87 -10.07
C GLY A 151 -3.28 -20.58 -10.45
N SER A 152 -2.80 -19.77 -9.50
CA SER A 152 -2.02 -18.57 -9.77
C SER A 152 -1.27 -18.13 -8.52
N ILE A 153 -0.04 -17.65 -8.73
CA ILE A 153 0.86 -17.02 -7.76
C ILE A 153 0.07 -16.07 -6.83
N PRO A 154 0.25 -16.12 -5.51
CA PRO A 154 -0.37 -15.16 -4.62
C PRO A 154 0.20 -13.77 -4.86
N ASN A 155 -0.57 -12.89 -5.51
CA ASN A 155 -0.32 -11.46 -5.51
C ASN A 155 -0.65 -10.94 -4.10
N ILE A 156 0.34 -10.94 -3.21
CA ILE A 156 0.22 -10.25 -1.93
C ILE A 156 0.15 -8.77 -2.24
N ASP A 157 -1.02 -8.18 -2.01
CA ASP A 157 -1.19 -6.74 -2.14
C ASP A 157 -0.33 -6.07 -1.06
N LEU A 158 0.72 -5.38 -1.49
CA LEU A 158 1.68 -4.74 -0.59
C LEU A 158 1.00 -3.62 0.23
N SER A 159 -0.17 -3.13 -0.18
CA SER A 159 -0.94 -2.15 0.59
C SER A 159 -1.43 -2.74 1.91
N ASP A 160 -1.70 -4.06 1.99
CA ASP A 160 -2.02 -4.73 3.26
C ASP A 160 -0.81 -4.79 4.21
N LEU A 161 0.41 -4.63 3.69
CA LEU A 161 1.64 -4.56 4.49
C LEU A 161 1.96 -3.14 4.95
N PHE A 162 1.52 -2.13 4.20
CA PHE A 162 1.94 -0.73 4.34
C PHE A 162 0.85 0.25 4.74
N GLY A 163 -0.43 -0.16 4.77
CA GLY A 163 -1.56 0.55 5.38
C GLY A 163 -1.63 2.03 5.06
#